data_AF-A0A2N6EFM2-F1
#
_entry.id   AF-A0A2N6EFM2-F1
#
_cell.length_a   1.000
_cell.length_b   1.000
_cell.length_c   1.000
_cell.angle_alpha   90.00
_cell.angle_beta   90.00
_cell.angle_gamma   90.00
#
_symmetry.space_group_name_H-M   'P 1'
#
loop_
_entity.id
_entity.type
_entity.pdbx_description
1 polymer ?
#
loop_
_entity_poly.entity_id
_entity_poly.type
_entity_poly.pdbx_seq_one_letter_code
_entity_poly.pdbx_strand_id
1 'polypeptide(L)'
;MAKLFTCILFMTLLLGGCASPPRQELQAARLAVARAYASEAPLLAPLPYQAAERALREGEHRYRLRDYCEARQVLPRAESLARHASLKAGEEKSRIAEKEQQRIAKEEQRREEVRKAEERLRLQEEHARRSQSSQTPPPSKPKPAPAPLPPPTRYTVGEGETLWTIAGQGKVYSDALLWPLLYKANRDQIKDPRQIYPGQILNIPRDFTGEEEQEARAMARESDIFPVETLLPNPSPKPY
;
A
#
# COMPACT_ATOMS: atom_id res chain seq x y z
N MET A 1 93.01 16.36 64.42
CA MET A 1 92.29 15.07 64.30
C MET A 1 90.75 15.22 64.35
N ALA A 2 90.17 16.08 65.20
CA ALA A 2 88.70 16.17 65.35
C ALA A 2 87.93 16.90 64.22
N LYS A 3 88.60 17.71 63.39
CA LYS A 3 87.94 18.50 62.31
C LYS A 3 87.79 17.74 60.98
N LEU A 4 88.49 16.63 60.79
CA LEU A 4 88.42 15.83 59.57
C LEU A 4 87.26 14.82 59.62
N PHE A 5 86.89 14.35 60.82
CA PHE A 5 85.78 13.43 61.03
C PHE A 5 84.40 14.08 60.87
N THR A 6 84.28 15.38 61.16
CA THR A 6 83.01 16.12 61.06
C THR A 6 82.58 16.36 59.60
N CYS A 7 83.54 16.48 58.68
CA CYS A 7 83.24 16.60 57.25
C CYS A 7 82.82 15.27 56.61
N ILE A 8 83.29 14.13 57.12
CA ILE A 8 82.93 12.81 56.58
C ILE A 8 81.50 12.42 57.01
N LEU A 9 81.05 12.82 58.19
CA LEU A 9 79.69 12.52 58.69
C LEU A 9 78.58 13.30 57.97
N PHE A 10 78.90 14.44 57.34
CA PHE A 10 77.95 15.23 56.54
C PHE A 10 77.93 14.84 55.05
N MET A 11 78.93 14.07 54.58
CA MET A 11 79.08 13.62 53.19
C MET A 11 78.51 12.19 52.94
N THR A 12 77.89 11.58 53.94
CA THR A 12 77.22 10.27 53.81
C THR A 12 75.70 10.36 53.71
N LEU A 13 75.13 11.58 53.61
CA LEU A 13 73.68 11.81 53.52
C LEU A 13 73.19 12.13 52.10
N LEU A 14 73.96 11.77 51.07
CA LEU A 14 73.63 12.05 49.65
C LEU A 14 73.60 10.78 48.76
N LEU A 15 73.62 9.59 49.36
CA LEU A 15 73.59 8.32 48.62
C LEU A 15 72.39 7.48 49.08
N GLY A 16 71.21 7.80 48.56
CA GLY A 16 70.01 6.99 48.83
C GLY A 16 68.67 7.71 48.70
N GLY A 17 68.55 8.73 47.85
CA GLY A 17 67.27 9.35 47.56
C GLY A 17 66.50 8.58 46.50
N CYS A 18 65.92 7.43 46.84
CA CYS A 18 64.88 6.79 46.03
C CYS A 18 63.79 7.84 45.74
N ALA A 19 63.64 8.26 44.48
CA ALA A 19 62.58 9.18 44.10
C ALA A 19 61.23 8.64 44.57
N SER A 20 60.37 9.48 45.13
CA SER A 20 59.05 9.04 45.61
C SER A 20 58.24 8.41 44.47
N PRO A 21 57.45 7.35 44.75
CA PRO A 21 56.68 6.67 43.71
C PRO A 21 55.68 7.62 43.05
N PRO A 22 55.64 7.71 41.70
CA PRO A 22 54.78 8.64 40.96
C PRO A 22 53.33 8.14 40.90
N ARG A 23 52.66 8.09 42.07
CA ARG A 23 51.31 7.52 42.22
C ARG A 23 50.25 8.31 41.47
N GLN A 24 50.36 9.63 41.47
CA GLN A 24 49.40 10.52 40.82
C GLN A 24 49.45 10.38 39.31
N GLU A 25 50.65 10.37 38.74
CA GLU A 25 50.88 10.18 37.31
C GLU A 25 50.42 8.80 36.85
N LEU A 26 50.67 7.76 37.66
CA LEU A 26 50.20 6.41 37.38
C LEU A 26 48.67 6.34 37.36
N GLN A 27 48.01 6.92 38.36
CA GLN A 27 46.55 6.96 38.43
C GLN A 27 45.95 7.77 37.28
N ALA A 28 46.56 8.92 36.93
CA ALA A 28 46.13 9.76 35.83
C ALA A 28 46.24 9.02 34.48
N ALA A 29 47.37 8.36 34.22
CA ALA A 29 47.57 7.57 33.01
C ALA A 29 46.55 6.42 32.89
N ARG A 30 46.32 5.66 33.97
CA ARG A 30 45.30 4.60 34.00
C ARG A 30 43.90 5.14 33.72
N LEU A 31 43.53 6.23 34.38
CA LEU A 31 42.22 6.86 34.19
C LEU A 31 42.05 7.38 32.76
N ALA A 32 43.09 7.97 32.18
CA ALA A 32 43.06 8.45 30.80
C ALA A 32 42.90 7.30 29.80
N VAL A 33 43.62 6.19 29.97
CA VAL A 33 43.45 4.99 29.13
C VAL A 33 42.06 4.38 29.28
N ALA A 34 41.51 4.34 30.50
CA ALA A 34 40.14 3.89 30.73
C ALA A 34 39.10 4.80 30.05
N ARG A 35 39.29 6.12 30.08
CA ARG A 35 38.43 7.07 29.33
C ARG A 35 38.55 6.89 27.82
N ALA A 36 39.76 6.64 27.31
CA ALA A 36 39.98 6.33 25.91
C ALA A 36 39.24 5.05 25.49
N TYR A 37 39.26 4.01 26.33
CA TYR A 37 38.46 2.81 26.11
C TYR A 37 36.96 3.11 26.10
N ALA A 38 36.46 3.86 27.10
CA ALA A 38 35.05 4.23 27.22
C ALA A 38 34.54 5.12 26.07
N SER A 39 35.45 5.84 25.40
CA SER A 39 35.14 6.58 24.16
C SER A 39 35.22 5.71 22.90
N GLU A 40 35.32 4.39 23.04
CA GLU A 40 35.39 3.42 21.96
C GLU A 40 36.64 3.58 21.07
N ALA A 41 37.71 4.18 21.61
CA ALA A 41 38.96 4.37 20.89
C ALA A 41 39.61 3.07 20.34
N PRO A 42 39.48 1.87 20.96
CA PRO A 42 39.99 0.64 20.35
C PRO A 42 39.43 0.38 18.94
N LEU A 43 38.19 0.79 18.68
CA LEU A 43 37.52 0.60 17.39
C LEU A 43 37.73 1.82 16.48
N LEU A 44 37.52 3.02 17.01
CA LEU A 44 37.47 4.26 16.23
C LEU A 44 38.85 4.90 16.00
N ALA A 45 39.79 4.68 16.93
CA ALA A 45 41.14 5.26 16.89
C ALA A 45 42.20 4.25 17.40
N PRO A 46 42.35 3.09 16.72
CA PRO A 46 43.16 1.96 17.23
C PRO A 46 44.63 2.31 17.40
N LEU A 47 45.24 3.03 16.45
CA LEU A 47 46.66 3.36 16.48
C LEU A 47 47.07 4.23 17.69
N PRO A 48 46.43 5.39 17.96
CA PRO A 48 46.76 6.18 19.15
C PRO A 48 46.39 5.45 20.45
N TYR A 49 45.31 4.65 20.46
CA TYR A 49 44.94 3.86 21.62
C TYR A 49 46.02 2.82 21.98
N GLN A 50 46.49 2.04 21.01
CA GLN A 50 47.57 1.06 21.20
C GLN A 50 48.89 1.71 21.64
N ALA A 51 49.18 2.92 21.15
CA ALA A 51 50.34 3.67 21.62
C ALA A 51 50.21 4.05 23.11
N ALA A 52 49.02 4.48 23.54
CA ALA A 52 48.73 4.79 24.93
C ALA A 52 48.85 3.57 25.84
N GLU A 53 48.29 2.43 25.44
CA GLU A 53 48.39 1.17 26.20
C GLU A 53 49.83 0.70 26.36
N ARG A 54 50.62 0.71 25.28
CA ARG A 54 52.04 0.32 25.36
C ARG A 54 52.82 1.22 26.30
N ALA A 55 52.60 2.53 26.23
CA ALA A 55 53.23 3.49 27.13
C ALA A 55 52.80 3.27 28.59
N LEU A 56 51.51 2.98 28.84
CA LEU A 56 51.04 2.67 30.19
C LEU A 56 51.68 1.39 30.74
N ARG A 57 51.72 0.31 29.95
CA ARG A 57 52.34 -0.96 30.35
C ARG A 57 53.82 -0.79 30.67
N GLU A 58 54.55 -0.01 29.87
CA GLU A 58 55.94 0.33 30.13
C GLU A 58 56.09 1.11 31.45
N GLY A 59 55.27 2.16 31.65
CA GLY A 59 55.28 2.93 32.89
C GLY A 59 54.97 2.09 34.14
N GLU A 60 54.01 1.17 34.05
CA GLU A 60 53.67 0.23 35.11
C GLU A 60 54.77 -0.80 35.38
N HIS A 61 55.45 -1.25 34.33
CA HIS A 61 56.60 -2.14 34.45
C HIS A 61 57.74 -1.44 35.20
N ARG A 62 58.11 -0.22 34.80
CA ARG A 62 59.10 0.63 35.51
C ARG A 62 58.71 0.88 36.96
N TYR A 63 57.44 1.19 37.22
CA TYR A 63 56.92 1.38 38.57
C TYR A 63 57.10 0.13 39.44
N ARG A 64 56.81 -1.07 38.91
CA ARG A 64 57.00 -2.35 39.62
C ARG A 64 58.47 -2.65 39.92
N LEU A 65 59.37 -2.30 39.00
CA LEU A 65 60.82 -2.40 39.18
C LEU A 65 61.39 -1.36 40.16
N ARG A 66 60.56 -0.45 40.68
CA ARG A 66 60.95 0.69 41.51
C ARG A 66 61.85 1.71 40.79
N ASP A 67 61.87 1.66 39.46
CA ASP A 67 62.53 2.65 38.60
C ASP A 67 61.64 3.88 38.42
N TYR A 68 61.49 4.64 39.51
CA TYR A 68 60.51 5.72 39.61
C TYR A 68 60.86 6.94 38.76
N CYS A 69 62.15 7.16 38.46
CA CYS A 69 62.61 8.25 37.60
C CYS A 69 62.14 8.04 36.16
N GLU A 70 62.32 6.84 35.62
CA GLU A 70 61.83 6.48 34.28
C GLU A 70 60.30 6.43 34.24
N ALA A 71 59.66 5.85 35.27
CA ALA A 71 58.20 5.82 35.34
C ALA A 71 57.59 7.24 35.26
N ARG A 72 58.21 8.24 35.90
CA ARG A 72 57.76 9.65 35.87
C ARG A 72 57.87 10.30 34.49
N GLN A 73 58.75 9.81 33.62
CA GLN A 73 58.85 10.29 32.24
C GLN A 73 57.82 9.60 31.33
N VAL A 74 57.58 8.31 31.53
CA VAL A 74 56.72 7.50 30.64
C VAL A 74 55.23 7.72 30.91
N LEU A 75 54.82 7.82 32.18
CA LEU A 75 53.39 7.89 32.55
C LEU A 75 52.65 9.12 31.98
N PRO A 76 53.21 10.35 32.01
CA PRO A 76 52.58 11.51 31.36
C PRO A 76 52.42 11.36 29.84
N ARG A 77 53.36 10.65 29.18
CA ARG A 77 53.25 10.32 27.75
C ARG A 77 52.07 9.37 27.50
N ALA A 78 51.90 8.34 28.33
CA ALA A 78 50.76 7.43 28.24
C ALA A 78 49.42 8.18 28.40
N GLU A 79 49.34 9.07 29.39
CA GLU A 79 48.17 9.91 29.61
C GLU A 79 47.85 10.82 28.42
N SER A 80 48.87 11.49 27.86
CA SER A 80 48.72 12.35 26.68
C SER A 80 48.25 11.59 25.44
N LEU A 81 48.84 10.41 25.17
CA LEU A 81 48.42 9.54 24.08
C LEU A 81 46.98 9.05 24.25
N ALA A 82 46.56 8.72 25.48
CA ALA A 82 45.19 8.30 25.77
C ALA A 82 44.17 9.43 25.58
N ARG A 83 44.51 10.66 25.99
CA ARG A 83 43.69 11.85 25.68
C ARG A 83 43.55 12.04 24.17
N HIS A 84 44.66 11.95 23.43
CA HIS A 84 44.63 12.06 21.97
C HIS A 84 43.77 10.95 21.33
N ALA A 85 43.87 9.71 21.82
CA ALA A 85 43.03 8.61 21.37
C ALA A 85 41.53 8.89 21.61
N SER A 86 41.17 9.41 22.79
CA SER A 86 39.79 9.81 23.11
C SER A 86 39.27 10.88 22.16
N LEU A 87 40.08 11.91 21.88
CA LEU A 87 39.72 12.99 20.95
C LEU A 87 39.49 12.45 19.54
N LYS A 88 40.41 11.62 19.04
CA LYS A 88 40.29 11.01 17.71
C LYS A 88 39.07 10.10 17.59
N ALA A 89 38.78 9.33 18.64
CA ALA A 89 37.58 8.50 18.69
C ALA A 89 36.30 9.36 18.64
N GLY A 90 36.28 10.47 19.38
CA GLY A 90 35.18 11.44 19.35
C GLY A 90 34.99 12.09 17.97
N GLU A 91 36.07 12.56 17.34
CA GLU A 91 36.05 13.11 15.97
C GLU A 91 35.49 12.10 14.96
N GLU A 92 35.96 10.85 15.03
CA GLU A 92 35.50 9.79 14.13
C GLU A 92 34.02 9.47 14.36
N LYS A 93 33.60 9.38 15.63
CA LYS A 93 32.19 9.15 16.00
C LYS A 93 31.28 10.25 15.47
N SER A 94 31.67 11.51 15.62
CA SER A 94 30.93 12.65 15.08
C SER A 94 30.85 12.59 13.56
N ARG A 95 31.96 12.26 12.87
CA ARG A 95 31.98 12.09 11.41
C ARG A 95 31.03 10.99 10.93
N ILE A 96 30.98 9.86 11.64
CA ILE A 96 30.05 8.77 11.33
C ILE A 96 28.61 9.22 11.54
N ALA A 97 28.31 9.89 12.65
CA ALA A 97 26.98 10.41 12.96
C ALA A 97 26.50 11.44 11.91
N GLU A 98 27.37 12.37 11.52
CA GLU A 98 27.08 13.36 10.47
C GLU A 98 26.79 12.70 9.13
N LYS A 99 27.59 11.69 8.73
CA LYS A 99 27.33 10.93 7.50
C LYS A 99 25.99 10.22 7.55
N GLU A 100 25.63 9.63 8.69
CA GLU A 100 24.35 8.96 8.84
C GLU A 100 23.18 9.94 8.79
N GLN A 101 23.29 11.10 9.45
CA GLN A 101 22.31 12.18 9.35
C GLN A 101 22.16 12.68 7.90
N GLN A 102 23.27 12.85 7.17
CA GLN A 102 23.22 13.23 5.76
C GLN A 102 22.53 12.16 4.90
N ARG A 103 22.74 10.87 5.18
CA ARG A 103 22.05 9.79 4.47
C ARG A 103 20.56 9.81 4.73
N ILE A 104 20.15 9.98 5.99
CA ILE A 104 18.74 10.12 6.37
C ILE A 104 18.12 11.34 5.68
N ALA A 105 18.77 12.51 5.75
CA ALA A 105 18.28 13.73 5.13
C ALA A 105 18.15 13.60 3.60
N LYS A 106 19.13 12.98 2.92
CA LYS A 106 19.05 12.71 1.48
C LYS A 106 17.92 11.76 1.13
N GLU A 107 17.69 10.73 1.96
CA GLU A 107 16.59 9.80 1.76
C GLU A 107 15.23 10.49 1.96
N GLU A 108 15.09 11.37 2.95
CA GLU A 108 13.90 12.20 3.14
C GLU A 108 13.66 13.15 1.96
N GLN A 109 14.70 13.80 1.48
CA GLN A 109 14.64 14.64 0.27
C GLN A 109 14.16 13.84 -0.94
N ARG A 110 14.73 12.64 -1.17
CA ARG A 110 14.32 11.76 -2.26
C ARG A 110 12.85 11.36 -2.15
N ARG A 111 12.38 11.03 -0.94
CA ARG A 111 10.96 10.71 -0.69
C ARG A 111 10.05 11.89 -0.98
N GLU A 112 10.46 13.09 -0.59
CA GLU A 112 9.72 14.31 -0.87
C GLU A 112 9.65 14.60 -2.37
N GLU A 113 10.76 14.42 -3.09
CA GLU A 113 10.82 14.57 -4.54
C GLU A 113 9.88 13.59 -5.25
N VAL A 114 9.86 12.32 -4.82
CA VAL A 114 8.94 11.31 -5.32
C VAL A 114 7.49 11.72 -5.04
N ARG A 115 7.16 12.13 -3.81
CA ARG A 115 5.82 12.61 -3.45
C ARG A 115 5.37 13.76 -4.35
N LYS A 116 6.23 14.75 -4.56
CA LYS A 116 5.95 15.89 -5.45
C LYS A 116 5.86 15.48 -6.92
N ALA A 117 6.64 14.50 -7.36
CA ALA A 117 6.56 13.97 -8.72
C ALA A 117 5.22 13.24 -8.94
N GLU A 118 4.79 12.42 -7.96
CA GLU A 118 3.49 11.75 -7.98
C GLU A 118 2.33 12.74 -7.99
N GLU A 119 2.38 13.79 -7.16
CA GLU A 119 1.37 14.86 -7.15
C GLU A 119 1.31 15.58 -8.50
N ARG A 120 2.46 15.95 -9.08
CA ARG A 120 2.53 16.57 -10.41
C ARG A 120 1.95 15.67 -11.50
N LEU A 121 2.23 14.37 -11.44
CA LEU A 121 1.69 13.40 -12.39
C LEU A 121 0.16 13.33 -12.27
N ARG A 122 -0.39 13.25 -11.04
CA ARG A 122 -1.84 13.24 -10.81
C ARG A 122 -2.52 14.49 -11.37
N LEU A 123 -1.94 15.67 -11.13
CA LEU A 123 -2.46 16.93 -11.67
C LEU A 123 -2.41 16.95 -13.20
N GLN A 124 -1.32 16.47 -13.81
CA GLN A 124 -1.21 16.35 -15.27
C GLN A 124 -2.27 15.40 -15.85
N GLU A 125 -2.51 14.26 -15.21
CA GLU A 125 -3.56 13.32 -15.60
C GLU A 125 -4.96 13.95 -15.48
N GLU A 126 -5.24 14.68 -14.40
CA GLU A 126 -6.51 15.41 -14.23
C GLU A 126 -6.70 16.47 -15.33
N HIS A 127 -5.67 17.28 -15.60
CA HIS A 127 -5.70 18.26 -16.68
C HIS A 127 -5.92 17.58 -18.04
N ALA A 128 -5.23 16.48 -18.33
CA ALA A 128 -5.41 15.72 -19.57
C ALA A 128 -6.84 15.17 -19.70
N ARG A 129 -7.40 14.60 -18.62
CA ARG A 129 -8.81 14.13 -18.59
C ARG A 129 -9.78 15.28 -18.84
N ARG A 130 -9.56 16.44 -18.22
CA ARG A 130 -10.42 17.62 -18.40
C ARG A 130 -10.36 18.18 -19.82
N SER A 131 -9.16 18.23 -20.42
CA SER A 131 -8.97 18.64 -21.81
C SER A 131 -9.60 17.67 -22.82
N GLN A 132 -9.59 16.36 -22.54
CA GLN A 132 -10.29 15.37 -23.37
C GLN A 132 -11.81 15.52 -23.26
N SER A 133 -12.35 15.71 -22.05
CA SER A 133 -13.79 15.91 -21.84
C SER A 133 -14.34 17.16 -22.53
N SER A 134 -13.55 18.24 -22.63
CA SER A 134 -13.96 19.47 -23.33
C SER A 134 -13.81 19.40 -24.86
N GLN A 135 -13.13 18.38 -25.40
CA GLN A 135 -13.00 18.14 -26.85
C GLN A 135 -14.07 17.19 -27.40
N THR A 136 -14.80 16.46 -26.56
CA THR A 136 -16.02 15.76 -26.98
C THR A 136 -17.09 16.80 -27.36
N PRO A 137 -17.53 16.89 -28.63
CA PRO A 137 -18.65 17.74 -28.97
C PRO A 137 -19.86 17.32 -28.12
N PRO A 138 -20.64 18.27 -27.58
CA PRO A 138 -21.84 17.95 -26.82
C PRO A 138 -22.70 17.01 -27.66
N PRO A 139 -23.33 15.97 -27.06
CA PRO A 139 -24.24 15.10 -27.80
C PRO A 139 -25.28 16.00 -28.45
N SER A 140 -25.27 16.03 -29.79
CA SER A 140 -26.32 16.66 -30.58
C SER A 140 -27.65 16.11 -30.09
N LYS A 141 -28.50 16.98 -29.52
CA LYS A 141 -29.80 16.63 -28.94
C LYS A 141 -30.48 15.53 -29.78
N PRO A 142 -30.88 14.39 -29.19
CA PRO A 142 -31.73 13.46 -29.91
C PRO A 142 -32.98 14.23 -30.33
N LYS A 143 -33.24 14.24 -31.64
CA LYS A 143 -34.52 14.68 -32.21
C LYS A 143 -35.64 14.00 -31.40
N PRO A 144 -36.67 14.72 -30.93
CA PRO A 144 -37.74 14.12 -30.14
C PRO A 144 -38.32 12.92 -30.89
N ALA A 145 -38.28 11.75 -30.23
CA ALA A 145 -38.99 10.58 -30.72
C ALA A 145 -40.48 10.95 -30.85
N PRO A 146 -41.16 10.60 -31.95
CA PRO A 146 -42.60 10.80 -32.06
C PRO A 146 -43.31 10.07 -30.92
N ALA A 147 -44.36 10.69 -30.38
CA ALA A 147 -45.19 10.14 -29.32
C ALA A 147 -45.64 8.69 -29.64
N PRO A 148 -45.87 7.83 -28.62
CA PRO A 148 -46.32 6.47 -28.85
C PRO A 148 -47.61 6.49 -29.67
N LEU A 149 -47.55 5.92 -30.88
CA LEU A 149 -48.72 5.69 -31.70
C LEU A 149 -49.71 4.82 -30.89
N PRO A 150 -51.03 5.05 -30.99
CA PRO A 150 -52.00 4.16 -30.38
C PRO A 150 -51.72 2.73 -30.86
N PRO A 151 -51.80 1.73 -29.96
CA PRO A 151 -51.48 0.37 -30.33
C PRO A 151 -52.42 -0.09 -31.45
N PRO A 152 -51.92 -0.86 -32.43
CA PRO A 152 -52.70 -1.21 -33.62
C PRO A 152 -53.96 -1.99 -33.23
N THR A 153 -55.11 -1.60 -33.80
CA THR A 153 -56.40 -2.29 -33.64
C THR A 153 -56.51 -3.53 -34.56
N ARG A 154 -55.59 -3.66 -35.52
CA ARG A 154 -55.53 -4.76 -36.48
C ARG A 154 -54.15 -5.38 -36.52
N TYR A 155 -54.09 -6.70 -36.65
CA TYR A 155 -52.86 -7.47 -36.72
C TYR A 155 -52.80 -8.27 -38.00
N THR A 156 -51.69 -8.21 -38.74
CA THR A 156 -51.48 -9.08 -39.92
C THR A 156 -50.66 -10.29 -39.49
N VAL A 157 -51.22 -11.48 -39.68
CA VAL A 157 -50.59 -12.75 -39.32
C VAL A 157 -49.33 -12.97 -40.17
N GLY A 158 -48.19 -13.22 -39.52
CA GLY A 158 -46.92 -13.58 -40.15
C GLY A 158 -46.82 -15.09 -40.46
N GLU A 159 -45.73 -15.48 -41.12
CA GLU A 159 -45.45 -16.89 -41.39
C GLU A 159 -45.18 -17.67 -40.10
N GLY A 160 -45.93 -18.77 -39.88
CA GLY A 160 -45.75 -19.66 -38.73
C GLY A 160 -46.32 -19.15 -37.40
N GLU A 161 -47.04 -18.01 -37.40
CA GLU A 161 -47.68 -17.50 -36.19
C GLU A 161 -48.96 -18.27 -35.84
N THR A 162 -49.25 -18.38 -34.55
CA THR A 162 -50.50 -18.95 -34.01
C THR A 162 -51.23 -17.89 -33.17
N LEU A 163 -52.52 -18.11 -32.88
CA LEU A 163 -53.28 -17.18 -32.03
C LEU A 163 -52.63 -16.98 -30.65
N TRP A 164 -52.00 -18.03 -30.11
CA TRP A 164 -51.20 -17.99 -28.87
C TRP A 164 -50.02 -17.03 -28.98
N THR A 165 -49.17 -17.20 -30.01
CA THR A 165 -47.98 -16.37 -30.17
C THR A 165 -48.33 -14.92 -30.45
N ILE A 166 -49.42 -14.66 -31.18
CA ILE A 166 -49.91 -13.30 -31.48
C ILE A 166 -50.43 -12.61 -30.22
N ALA A 167 -51.25 -13.28 -29.41
CA ALA A 167 -51.76 -12.72 -28.15
C ALA A 167 -50.63 -12.35 -27.18
N GLY A 168 -49.57 -13.16 -27.14
CA GLY A 168 -48.38 -12.92 -26.32
C GLY A 168 -47.49 -11.73 -26.76
N GLN A 169 -47.70 -11.16 -27.95
CA GLN A 169 -46.87 -10.03 -28.40
C GLN A 169 -47.20 -8.75 -27.63
N GLY A 170 -46.16 -7.97 -27.30
CA GLY A 170 -46.28 -6.71 -26.55
C GLY A 170 -47.20 -5.66 -27.19
N LYS A 171 -47.31 -5.69 -28.53
CA LYS A 171 -48.20 -4.81 -29.30
C LYS A 171 -49.67 -5.25 -29.33
N VAL A 172 -49.98 -6.47 -28.88
CA VAL A 172 -51.34 -7.05 -28.86
C VAL A 172 -51.87 -7.01 -27.43
N TYR A 173 -51.63 -8.06 -26.63
CA TYR A 173 -52.03 -8.14 -25.21
C TYR A 173 -50.88 -8.31 -24.24
N SER A 174 -49.68 -8.71 -24.70
CA SER A 174 -48.59 -9.16 -23.83
C SER A 174 -48.94 -10.39 -22.97
N ASP A 175 -50.04 -11.09 -23.29
CA ASP A 175 -50.53 -12.25 -22.55
C ASP A 175 -51.06 -13.28 -23.56
N ALA A 176 -50.33 -14.38 -23.68
CA ALA A 176 -50.67 -15.44 -24.63
C ALA A 176 -51.96 -16.19 -24.25
N LEU A 177 -52.35 -16.18 -22.97
CA LEU A 177 -53.59 -16.79 -22.49
C LEU A 177 -54.84 -16.07 -22.98
N LEU A 178 -54.71 -14.88 -23.57
CA LEU A 178 -55.82 -14.11 -24.13
C LEU A 178 -56.11 -14.45 -25.60
N TRP A 179 -55.49 -15.50 -26.15
CA TRP A 179 -55.83 -16.00 -27.48
C TRP A 179 -57.32 -16.33 -27.67
N PRO A 180 -58.12 -16.76 -26.65
CA PRO A 180 -59.55 -16.98 -26.85
C PRO A 180 -60.33 -15.70 -27.12
N LEU A 181 -59.90 -14.55 -26.58
CA LEU A 181 -60.50 -13.25 -26.91
C LEU A 181 -60.24 -12.89 -28.37
N LEU A 182 -58.99 -13.08 -28.81
CA LEU A 182 -58.61 -12.86 -30.20
C LEU A 182 -59.41 -13.79 -31.13
N TYR A 183 -59.59 -15.05 -30.74
CA TYR A 183 -60.42 -15.99 -31.48
C TYR A 183 -61.90 -15.56 -31.47
N LYS A 184 -62.43 -15.07 -30.34
CA LYS A 184 -63.85 -14.67 -30.17
C LYS A 184 -64.20 -13.52 -31.11
N ALA A 185 -63.35 -12.50 -31.18
CA ALA A 185 -63.55 -11.34 -32.03
C ALA A 185 -63.37 -11.61 -33.54
N ASN A 186 -62.77 -12.74 -33.93
CA ASN A 186 -62.52 -13.11 -35.33
C ASN A 186 -63.20 -14.43 -35.72
N ARG A 187 -64.25 -14.85 -34.99
CA ARG A 187 -65.03 -16.09 -35.28
C ARG A 187 -65.68 -16.10 -36.66
N ASP A 188 -65.94 -14.93 -37.21
CA ASP A 188 -66.42 -14.74 -38.57
C ASP A 188 -65.41 -15.27 -39.60
N GLN A 189 -64.11 -15.08 -39.33
CA GLN A 189 -63.00 -15.41 -40.23
C GLN A 189 -62.25 -16.70 -39.86
N ILE A 190 -62.25 -17.11 -38.58
CA ILE A 190 -61.55 -18.29 -38.08
C ILE A 190 -62.56 -19.35 -37.68
N LYS A 191 -62.55 -20.51 -38.37
CA LYS A 191 -63.39 -21.66 -38.02
C LYS A 191 -62.73 -22.61 -37.03
N ASP A 192 -61.42 -22.81 -37.17
CA ASP A 192 -60.60 -23.60 -36.26
C ASP A 192 -59.50 -22.68 -35.69
N PRO A 193 -59.35 -22.54 -34.36
CA PRO A 193 -58.30 -21.76 -33.71
C PRO A 193 -56.88 -22.07 -34.16
N ARG A 194 -56.63 -23.30 -34.63
CA ARG A 194 -55.30 -23.76 -35.08
C ARG A 194 -55.02 -23.38 -36.53
N GLN A 195 -56.01 -22.88 -37.26
CA GLN A 195 -55.93 -22.58 -38.68
C GLN A 195 -56.03 -21.07 -38.91
N ILE A 196 -54.88 -20.40 -38.88
CA ILE A 196 -54.71 -19.03 -39.34
C ILE A 196 -53.65 -19.00 -40.44
N TYR A 197 -53.80 -18.10 -41.41
CA TYR A 197 -52.93 -18.06 -42.59
C TYR A 197 -52.10 -16.77 -42.62
N PRO A 198 -50.86 -16.82 -43.14
CA PRO A 198 -50.05 -15.62 -43.34
C PRO A 198 -50.78 -14.60 -44.21
N GLY A 199 -50.73 -13.32 -43.82
CA GLY A 199 -51.44 -12.23 -44.49
C GLY A 199 -52.88 -12.02 -44.03
N GLN A 200 -53.45 -12.91 -43.19
CA GLN A 200 -54.77 -12.72 -42.61
C GLN A 200 -54.77 -11.53 -41.63
N ILE A 201 -55.79 -10.68 -41.68
CA ILE A 201 -55.90 -9.49 -40.82
C ILE A 201 -56.89 -9.79 -39.69
N LEU A 202 -56.39 -9.87 -38.46
CA LEU A 202 -57.17 -10.09 -37.25
C LEU A 202 -57.49 -8.77 -36.56
N ASN A 203 -58.72 -8.63 -36.08
CA ASN A 203 -59.14 -7.53 -35.22
C ASN A 203 -58.74 -7.83 -33.78
N ILE A 204 -58.11 -6.87 -33.11
CA ILE A 204 -57.70 -7.00 -31.70
C ILE A 204 -58.73 -6.26 -30.83
N PRO A 205 -59.68 -6.97 -30.17
CA PRO A 205 -60.60 -6.34 -29.23
C PRO A 205 -59.82 -5.81 -28.02
N ARG A 206 -60.11 -4.59 -27.58
CA ARG A 206 -59.52 -3.98 -26.36
C ARG A 206 -60.58 -3.52 -25.36
N ASP A 207 -61.83 -3.68 -25.74
CA ASP A 207 -63.06 -3.31 -25.04
C ASP A 207 -63.68 -4.52 -24.34
N PHE A 208 -62.85 -5.36 -23.72
CA PHE A 208 -63.29 -6.50 -22.91
C PHE A 208 -63.28 -6.16 -21.42
N THR A 209 -64.17 -6.77 -20.66
CA THR A 209 -64.22 -6.59 -19.20
C THR A 209 -63.21 -7.50 -18.51
N GLY A 210 -62.86 -7.20 -17.25
CA GLY A 210 -61.98 -8.07 -16.46
C GLY A 210 -62.52 -9.49 -16.27
N GLU A 211 -63.84 -9.68 -16.36
CA GLU A 211 -64.49 -11.00 -16.33
C GLU A 211 -64.18 -11.79 -17.61
N GLU A 212 -64.29 -11.17 -18.78
CA GLU A 212 -63.95 -11.80 -20.06
C GLU A 212 -62.46 -12.13 -20.16
N GLU A 213 -61.59 -11.30 -19.58
CA GLU A 213 -60.16 -11.58 -19.47
C GLU A 213 -59.89 -12.85 -18.64
N GLN A 214 -60.55 -12.99 -17.49
CA GLN A 214 -60.43 -14.17 -16.64
C GLN A 214 -61.00 -15.42 -17.31
N GLU A 215 -62.15 -15.31 -17.96
CA GLU A 215 -62.78 -16.41 -18.71
C GLU A 215 -61.86 -16.88 -19.84
N ALA A 216 -61.27 -15.96 -20.61
CA ALA A 216 -60.33 -16.30 -21.65
C ALA A 216 -59.09 -17.01 -21.11
N ARG A 217 -58.54 -16.55 -19.98
CA ARG A 217 -57.42 -17.25 -19.31
C ARG A 217 -57.80 -18.65 -18.85
N ALA A 218 -58.99 -18.82 -18.28
CA ALA A 218 -59.49 -20.13 -17.86
C ALA A 218 -59.66 -21.07 -19.06
N MET A 219 -60.31 -20.58 -20.12
CA MET A 219 -60.52 -21.32 -21.37
C MET A 219 -59.20 -21.72 -22.03
N ALA A 220 -58.22 -20.82 -22.06
CA ALA A 220 -56.89 -21.12 -22.60
C ALA A 220 -56.17 -22.23 -21.82
N ARG A 221 -56.33 -22.29 -20.50
CA ARG A 221 -55.73 -23.32 -19.63
C ARG A 221 -56.43 -24.66 -19.74
N GLU A 222 -57.75 -24.64 -19.93
CA GLU A 222 -58.56 -25.86 -20.05
C GLU A 222 -58.51 -26.45 -21.46
N SER A 223 -58.28 -25.63 -22.48
CA SER A 223 -58.26 -26.10 -23.87
C SER A 223 -56.99 -26.88 -24.22
N ASP A 224 -57.14 -28.02 -24.90
CA ASP A 224 -56.05 -28.77 -25.53
C ASP A 224 -55.57 -28.17 -26.87
N ILE A 225 -56.06 -26.98 -27.23
CA ILE A 225 -55.79 -26.33 -28.52
C ILE A 225 -54.35 -25.82 -28.59
N PHE A 226 -53.92 -25.15 -27.52
CA PHE A 226 -52.56 -24.65 -27.32
C PHE A 226 -52.11 -25.10 -25.92
N PRO A 227 -51.66 -26.36 -25.77
CA PRO A 227 -51.32 -26.91 -24.46
C PRO A 227 -50.18 -26.11 -23.82
N VAL A 228 -50.53 -25.32 -22.80
CA VAL A 228 -49.64 -24.35 -22.13
C VAL A 228 -48.36 -25.00 -21.63
N GLU A 229 -48.44 -26.26 -21.17
CA GLU A 229 -47.31 -27.06 -20.67
C GLU A 229 -46.21 -27.28 -21.72
N THR A 230 -46.59 -27.42 -22.99
CA THR A 230 -45.69 -27.69 -24.12
C THR A 230 -45.09 -26.44 -24.74
N LEU A 231 -45.65 -25.26 -24.44
CA LEU A 231 -45.30 -23.98 -25.08
C LEU A 231 -44.42 -23.07 -24.19
N LEU A 232 -44.10 -23.50 -22.96
CA LEU A 232 -43.16 -22.84 -22.07
C LEU A 232 -41.76 -23.49 -22.18
N PRO A 233 -40.68 -22.75 -22.49
CA PRO A 233 -39.33 -23.32 -22.60
C PRO A 233 -38.68 -23.71 -21.25
N ASN A 234 -39.44 -23.78 -20.16
CA ASN A 234 -39.04 -24.32 -18.85
C ASN A 234 -40.30 -24.56 -18.00
N PRO A 235 -40.88 -25.76 -17.94
CA PRO A 235 -41.90 -26.06 -16.96
C PRO A 235 -41.26 -26.08 -15.57
N SER A 236 -41.75 -25.23 -14.66
CA SER A 236 -41.35 -25.24 -13.26
C SER A 236 -41.55 -26.66 -12.68
N PRO A 237 -40.56 -27.24 -11.97
CA PRO A 237 -40.71 -28.57 -11.41
C PRO A 237 -41.86 -28.60 -10.39
N LYS A 238 -42.74 -29.60 -10.50
CA LYS A 238 -43.85 -29.80 -9.57
C LYS A 238 -43.31 -30.01 -8.16
N PRO A 239 -43.89 -29.36 -7.13
CA PRO A 239 -43.60 -29.74 -5.75
C PRO A 239 -44.14 -31.16 -5.51
N TYR A 240 -43.26 -32.05 -5.05
CA TYR A 240 -43.63 -33.39 -4.58
C TYR A 240 -44.42 -33.32 -3.29
#